data_AF-A0A7X5WQN0-F1
#
_entry.id   AF-A0A7X5WQN0-F1
#
_cell.length_a   1.000
_cell.length_b   1.000
_cell.length_c   1.000
_cell.angle_alpha   90.00
_cell.angle_beta   90.00
_cell.angle_gamma   90.00
#
_symmetry.space_group_name_H-M   'P 1'
#
loop_
_entity.id
_entity.type
_entity.pdbx_description
1 polymer ?
#
loop_
_entity_poly.entity_id
_entity_poly.type
_entity_poly.pdbx_seq_one_letter_code
_entity_poly.pdbx_strand_id
1 'polypeptide(L)' 'QRPDDKMSKSLESPKGTINLLDEPTQIEKKIKSAVTDNDAEVRYDVGAKPGVSNLLSILGAA' A
#
# COMPACT_ATOMS: atom_id res chain seq x y z
N GLN A 1 4.17 -7.99 -2.22
CA GLN A 1 3.03 -7.29 -1.60
C GLN A 1 1.78 -7.83 -2.27
N ARG A 2 0.68 -8.02 -1.53
CA ARG A 2 -0.59 -8.54 -2.06
C ARG A 2 -1.70 -7.58 -1.63
N PRO A 3 -2.24 -6.73 -2.53
CA PRO A 3 -3.23 -5.72 -2.17
C PRO A 3 -4.54 -6.28 -1.57
N ASP A 4 -4.88 -7.52 -1.92
CA ASP A 4 -6.08 -8.21 -1.42
C ASP A 4 -5.87 -8.80 -0.01
N ASP A 5 -4.62 -8.89 0.45
CA ASP A 5 -4.28 -9.41 1.77
C ASP A 5 -4.20 -8.26 2.78
N LYS A 6 -4.65 -8.52 4.01
CA LYS A 6 -4.46 -7.59 5.12
C LYS A 6 -2.97 -7.43 5.45
N MET A 7 -2.53 -6.18 5.63
CA MET A 7 -1.20 -5.87 6.15
C MET A 7 -0.94 -6.59 7.48
N SER A 8 0.15 -7.36 7.55
CA SER A 8 0.52 -8.13 8.74
C SER A 8 2.02 -8.05 9.03
N LYS A 9 2.35 -8.08 10.32
CA LYS A 9 3.73 -8.11 10.85
C LYS A 9 4.39 -9.48 10.71
N SER A 10 3.60 -10.54 10.55
CA SER A 10 4.08 -11.92 10.45
C SER A 10 4.40 -12.35 9.02
N LEU A 11 4.22 -11.47 8.03
CA LEU A 11 4.56 -11.77 6.64
C LEU A 11 6.08 -11.76 6.48
N GLU A 12 6.61 -12.76 5.78
CA GLU A 12 8.05 -12.89 5.51
C GLU A 12 8.62 -11.69 4.72
N SER A 13 7.78 -11.00 3.94
CA SER A 13 8.21 -9.85 3.15
C SER A 13 7.96 -8.51 3.86
N PRO A 14 9.00 -7.76 4.23
CA PRO A 14 8.86 -6.46 4.90
C PRO A 14 8.32 -5.35 3.99
N LYS A 15 8.18 -5.63 2.68
CA LYS A 15 7.71 -4.65 1.69
C LYS A 15 6.20 -4.37 1.80
N GLY A 16 5.42 -5.29 2.37
CA GLY A 16 3.95 -5.17 2.45
C GLY A 16 3.44 -4.49 3.71
N THR A 17 4.33 -3.96 4.55
CA THR A 17 4.01 -3.50 5.91
C THR A 17 4.71 -2.18 6.18
N ILE A 18 4.00 -1.21 6.75
CA ILE A 18 4.57 0.05 7.25
C ILE A 18 4.48 0.02 8.77
N ASN A 19 5.62 0.09 9.46
CA ASN A 19 5.65 0.15 10.92
C ASN A 19 5.66 1.61 11.38
N LEU A 20 5.17 1.85 12.60
CA LEU A 20 5.12 3.19 13.20
C LEU A 20 6.52 3.82 13.40
N LEU A 21 7.55 2.99 13.52
CA LEU A 21 8.93 3.41 13.75
C LEU A 21 9.83 3.16 12.53
N ASP A 22 9.25 2.91 11.35
CA ASP A 22 10.04 2.85 10.13
C ASP A 22 10.64 4.24 9.86
N GLU A 23 11.89 4.29 9.42
CA GLU A 23 12.53 5.55 9.04
C GLU A 23 11.81 6.19 7.84
N PRO A 24 11.76 7.53 7.73
CA PRO A 24 11.04 8.21 6.65
C PRO A 24 11.42 7.71 5.24
N THR A 25 12.71 7.42 5.02
CA THR A 25 13.23 6.89 3.75
C THR A 25 12.74 5.47 3.45
N GLN A 26 12.51 4.65 4.48
CA GLN A 26 11.95 3.30 4.33
C GLN A 26 10.46 3.38 3.98
N ILE A 27 9.71 4.27 4.64
CA ILE A 27 8.29 4.52 4.35
C ILE A 27 8.14 4.99 2.90
N GLU A 28 8.93 5.98 2.49
CA GLU A 28 8.91 6.51 1.12
C GLU A 28 9.16 5.40 0.08
N LYS A 29 10.20 4.58 0.30
CA LYS A 29 10.53 3.46 -0.59
C LYS A 29 9.41 2.42 -0.66
N LYS A 30 8.74 2.12 0.45
CA LYS A 30 7.63 1.15 0.50
C LYS A 30 6.41 1.67 -0.25
N ILE A 31 6.05 2.95 -0.08
CA ILE A 31 4.94 3.59 -0.81
C ILE A 31 5.23 3.65 -2.32
N LYS A 32 6.43 4.11 -2.72
CA LYS A 32 6.82 4.22 -4.14
C LYS A 32 6.85 2.89 -4.88
N SER A 33 7.11 1.79 -4.17
CA SER A 33 7.16 0.44 -4.74
C SER A 33 5.90 -0.38 -4.49
N ALA A 34 4.82 0.26 -4.01
CA ALA A 34 3.57 -0.41 -3.75
C ALA A 34 2.94 -0.95 -5.05
N VAL A 35 2.37 -2.16 -4.97
CA VAL A 35 1.70 -2.79 -6.12
C VAL A 35 0.39 -2.04 -6.40
N THR A 36 0.26 -1.53 -7.62
CA THR A 36 -0.92 -0.82 -8.14
C THR A 36 -1.39 -1.52 -9.42
N ASP A 37 -1.97 -0.76 -10.35
CA ASP A 37 -2.42 -1.22 -11.67
C ASP A 37 -1.75 -0.40 -12.78
N ASN A 38 -2.05 -0.71 -14.05
CA ASN A 38 -1.45 -0.08 -15.21
C ASN A 38 -2.31 1.04 -15.82
N ASP A 39 -3.44 1.39 -15.21
CA ASP A 39 -4.51 2.19 -15.85
C ASP A 39 -4.28 3.71 -15.75
N ALA A 40 -3.16 4.17 -15.18
CA ALA A 40 -2.81 5.58 -14.98
C ALA A 40 -3.91 6.49 -14.38
N GLU A 41 -4.99 5.89 -13.84
CA GLU A 41 -6.14 6.55 -13.23
C GLU A 41 -6.10 6.37 -11.71
N VAL A 42 -6.19 7.49 -10.98
CA VAL A 42 -6.30 7.49 -9.52
C VAL A 42 -7.78 7.57 -9.14
N ARG A 43 -8.39 6.41 -8.88
CA ARG A 43 -9.80 6.28 -8.50
C ARG A 43 -9.98 5.22 -7.43
N TYR A 44 -10.93 5.48 -6.52
CA TYR A 44 -11.31 4.52 -5.49
C TYR A 44 -12.28 3.47 -6.05
N ASP A 45 -11.82 2.22 -6.10
CA ASP A 45 -12.55 1.05 -6.58
C ASP A 45 -11.91 -0.22 -6.01
N VAL A 46 -12.44 -0.75 -4.91
CA VAL A 46 -11.82 -1.89 -4.23
C VAL A 46 -11.88 -3.16 -5.09
N GLY A 47 -12.89 -3.30 -5.95
CA GLY A 47 -13.07 -4.47 -6.81
C GLY A 47 -12.09 -4.50 -7.98
N ALA A 48 -11.94 -3.37 -8.69
CA ALA A 48 -11.09 -3.31 -9.87
C ALA A 48 -9.65 -2.82 -9.57
N LYS A 49 -9.48 -1.99 -8.54
CA LYS A 49 -8.22 -1.29 -8.21
C LYS A 49 -7.89 -1.41 -6.70
N PRO A 50 -7.72 -2.62 -6.15
CA PRO A 50 -7.50 -2.81 -4.72
C PRO A 50 -6.24 -2.10 -4.20
N GLY A 51 -5.14 -2.10 -4.97
CA GLY A 51 -3.90 -1.42 -4.59
C GLY A 51 -4.03 0.10 -4.48
N VAL A 52 -4.61 0.74 -5.49
CA VAL A 52 -4.84 2.20 -5.50
C VAL A 52 -5.84 2.59 -4.39
N SER A 53 -6.91 1.82 -4.24
CA SER A 53 -7.93 2.06 -3.22
C SER A 53 -7.38 1.96 -1.80
N ASN A 54 -6.47 1.01 -1.55
CA ASN A 54 -5.79 0.89 -0.26
C ASN A 54 -4.91 2.13 0.02
N LEU A 55 -4.13 2.60 -0.96
CA LEU A 55 -3.31 3.82 -0.80
C LEU A 55 -4.17 5.06 -0.56
N LEU A 56 -5.29 5.21 -1.27
CA LEU A 56 -6.24 6.31 -1.07
C LEU A 56 -6.89 6.25 0.32
N SER A 57 -7.20 5.04 0.81
CA SER A 57 -7.75 4.86 2.16
C SER A 57 -6.77 5.32 3.23
N ILE A 58 -5.48 5.00 3.07
CA ILE A 58 -4.42 5.46 4.00
C ILE A 58 -4.30 6.99 3.96
N LEU A 59 -4.35 7.60 2.77
CA LEU A 59 -4.27 9.04 2.60
C LEU A 59 -5.47 9.77 3.24
N GLY A 60 -6.68 9.26 3.05
CA GLY A 60 -7.91 9.89 3.55
C GLY A 60 -8.24 9.60 5.02
N ALA A 61 -7.49 8.72 5.68
CA ALA A 61 -7.65 8.43 7.11
C ALA A 61 -6.94 9.44 8.02
N ALA A 62 -6.17 10.38 7.45
CA ALA A 62 -5.56 11.51 8.14
C ALA A 62 -6.59 12.60 8.42
#